data_AF-A0A2V9IKI1-F1
#
_entry.id   AF-A0A2V9IKI1-F1
#
_cell.length_a   1.000
_cell.length_b   1.000
_cell.length_c   1.000
_cell.angle_alpha   90.00
_cell.angle_beta   90.00
_cell.angle_gamma   90.00
#
_symmetry.space_group_name_H-M   'P 1'
#
loop_
_entity.id
_entity.type
_entity.pdbx_description
1 polymer ?
#
loop_
_entity_poly.entity_id
_entity_poly.type
_entity_poly.pdbx_seq_one_letter_code
_entity_poly.pdbx_strand_id
1 'polypeptide(L)'
;MLARSPGFAFVVVLSLALGIGANTAIFGLIDAALLKMLPVKDPEQLVHFTWVSADGSEDSFSFPTFKQLRDRNQVFAGVVAFRELPDVDFEVDGAAGLAKGQVVSGNYYSVLGVNAMLGRTITPEDDRVAGAGPVAVISYDYWVKRFNRDPRAVGKKITVNGSSVTVLGVTPPEFFGLQPGERIDVSMPLSMVAQVWPDWAAAGTPYSVLSAPFRNWLHLMARLKPGVSEDRALANVQPIFRQAAREAAEGLAGLPWLRQGFLQMKVQLEPGNRGLAALRQQFSKPLLVLMTVVGLLLLIACANVASLLLARASARQREIALRMALGAGRRRLVRQLMTESVLLALCGGALGLLFAFWGSSGLLALMSNSPTPVALNVQPDARVLAFTALVSLSTAVLFGLAPAWRATRLDLTPALKEGARSLGSARSSNLGKALVVSQVALSLVLLIGATLLVRSLQKLRDFYPGFDKQNVVLLSVNPSLVGYGGSRLTRLYQDLLDQIKAVPGVRAISFSLHSPMSQHFSFTVPTVQGYTPRPGENTPVSVNIIGPEYFKTLRTPV
;
A
#
# COMPACT_ATOMS: atom_id res chain seq x y z
N MET A 1 -40.63 14.10 15.62
CA MET A 1 -41.21 12.82 15.16
C MET A 1 -40.32 11.61 15.43
N LEU A 2 -38.99 11.72 15.31
CA LEU A 2 -38.05 10.62 15.57
C LEU A 2 -38.04 10.14 17.04
N ALA A 3 -38.17 11.06 18.00
CA ALA A 3 -38.28 10.73 19.43
C ALA A 3 -39.50 9.87 19.80
N ARG A 4 -40.55 9.83 18.95
CA ARG A 4 -41.75 8.99 19.17
C ARG A 4 -41.59 7.55 18.66
N SER A 5 -40.49 7.23 17.98
CA SER A 5 -40.18 5.86 17.54
C SER A 5 -38.68 5.61 17.57
N PRO A 6 -38.07 5.55 18.77
CA PRO A 6 -36.61 5.49 18.93
C PRO A 6 -36.00 4.24 18.31
N GLY A 7 -36.66 3.07 18.40
CA GLY A 7 -36.16 1.83 17.80
C GLY A 7 -36.02 1.90 16.27
N PHE A 8 -36.99 2.52 15.58
CA PHE A 8 -36.89 2.76 14.14
C PHE A 8 -35.71 3.67 13.79
N ALA A 9 -35.59 4.79 14.51
CA ALA A 9 -34.51 5.75 14.27
C ALA A 9 -33.14 5.08 14.48
N PHE A 10 -33.01 4.29 15.55
CA PHE A 10 -31.80 3.54 15.87
C PHE A 10 -31.41 2.56 14.75
N VAL A 11 -32.34 1.71 14.28
CA VAL A 11 -32.07 0.74 13.22
C VAL A 11 -31.66 1.42 11.90
N VAL A 12 -32.35 2.50 11.52
CA VAL A 12 -32.01 3.26 10.31
C VAL A 12 -30.63 3.90 10.44
N VAL A 13 -30.37 4.60 11.54
CA VAL A 13 -29.09 5.28 11.77
C VAL A 13 -27.94 4.26 11.81
N LEU A 14 -28.09 3.13 12.49
CA LEU A 14 -27.06 2.09 12.56
C LEU A 14 -26.78 1.45 11.20
N SER A 15 -27.83 1.13 10.44
CA SER A 15 -27.68 0.55 9.09
C SER A 15 -26.99 1.52 8.13
N LEU A 16 -27.35 2.81 8.18
CA LEU A 16 -26.70 3.86 7.40
C LEU A 16 -25.26 4.08 7.86
N ALA A 17 -25.00 4.07 9.17
CA ALA A 17 -23.66 4.25 9.72
C ALA A 17 -22.70 3.13 9.28
N LEU A 18 -23.14 1.88 9.29
CA LEU A 18 -22.34 0.76 8.80
C LEU A 18 -22.07 0.85 7.30
N GLY A 19 -23.10 1.12 6.49
CA GLY A 19 -22.94 1.25 5.04
C GLY A 19 -22.05 2.42 4.64
N ILE A 20 -22.30 3.61 5.19
CA ILE A 20 -21.54 4.83 4.91
C ILE A 20 -20.12 4.72 5.49
N GLY A 21 -19.98 4.19 6.70
CA GLY A 21 -18.70 4.02 7.37
C GLY A 21 -17.78 3.05 6.65
N ALA A 22 -18.29 1.90 6.20
CA ALA A 22 -17.50 0.97 5.40
C ALA A 22 -17.05 1.60 4.07
N ASN A 23 -17.93 2.28 3.34
CA ASN A 23 -17.55 2.99 2.10
C ASN A 23 -16.48 4.06 2.37
N THR A 24 -16.63 4.80 3.46
CA THR A 24 -15.69 5.84 3.89
C THR A 24 -14.33 5.26 4.24
N ALA A 25 -14.28 4.13 4.95
CA ALA A 25 -13.03 3.46 5.31
C ALA A 25 -12.27 2.95 4.09
N ILE A 26 -12.96 2.27 3.16
CA ILE A 26 -12.34 1.77 1.93
C ILE A 26 -11.90 2.90 1.01
N PHE A 27 -12.73 3.95 0.88
CA PHE A 27 -12.34 5.15 0.14
C PHE A 27 -11.13 5.83 0.78
N GLY A 28 -11.03 5.90 2.11
CA GLY A 28 -9.85 6.43 2.80
C GLY A 28 -8.58 5.64 2.49
N LEU A 29 -8.66 4.30 2.40
CA LEU A 29 -7.54 3.47 1.96
C LEU A 29 -7.18 3.72 0.49
N ILE A 30 -8.17 3.83 -0.40
CA ILE A 30 -7.98 4.18 -1.81
C ILE A 30 -7.33 5.55 -1.94
N ASP A 31 -7.79 6.55 -1.18
CA ASP A 31 -7.22 7.89 -1.22
C ASP A 31 -5.77 7.86 -0.74
N ALA A 32 -5.50 7.26 0.42
CA ALA A 32 -4.16 7.15 0.98
C ALA A 32 -3.17 6.36 0.10
N ALA A 33 -3.62 5.27 -0.53
CA ALA A 33 -2.74 4.38 -1.30
C ALA A 33 -2.66 4.71 -2.80
N LEU A 34 -3.71 5.30 -3.39
CA LEU A 34 -3.83 5.44 -4.86
C LEU A 34 -4.03 6.88 -5.34
N LEU A 35 -4.52 7.81 -4.51
CA LEU A 35 -4.90 9.17 -4.97
C LEU A 35 -4.08 10.28 -4.32
N LYS A 36 -3.57 10.06 -3.10
CA LYS A 36 -2.79 11.03 -2.35
C LYS A 36 -1.45 11.24 -3.03
N MET A 37 -1.15 12.49 -3.33
CA MET A 37 0.13 12.87 -3.90
C MET A 37 1.21 12.85 -2.82
N LEU A 38 2.45 12.67 -3.24
CA LEU A 38 3.60 12.77 -2.36
C LEU A 38 3.67 14.18 -1.73
N PRO A 39 4.02 14.28 -0.44
CA PRO A 39 4.18 15.53 0.27
C PRO A 39 5.54 16.16 -0.05
N VAL A 40 5.71 16.51 -1.31
CA VAL A 40 6.93 17.06 -1.91
C VAL A 40 6.57 18.28 -2.74
N LYS A 41 7.55 19.12 -3.07
CA LYS A 41 7.29 20.31 -3.89
C LYS A 41 6.86 19.89 -5.30
N ASP A 42 5.85 20.55 -5.87
CA ASP A 42 5.36 20.36 -7.25
C ASP A 42 5.29 18.88 -7.69
N PRO A 43 4.52 18.01 -7.01
CA PRO A 43 4.56 16.55 -7.23
C PRO A 43 4.16 16.15 -8.65
N GLU A 44 3.32 16.95 -9.33
CA GLU A 44 2.89 16.75 -10.73
C GLU A 44 4.06 16.76 -11.73
N GLN A 45 5.22 17.33 -11.37
CA GLN A 45 6.41 17.33 -12.23
C GLN A 45 7.29 16.09 -12.02
N LEU A 46 6.96 15.21 -11.08
CA LEU A 46 7.75 14.02 -10.82
C LEU A 46 7.36 12.90 -11.77
N VAL A 47 8.37 12.25 -12.33
CA VAL A 47 8.26 11.02 -13.11
C VAL A 47 9.16 9.97 -12.49
N HIS A 48 8.72 8.72 -12.47
CA HIS A 48 9.57 7.59 -12.12
C HIS A 48 9.96 6.82 -13.37
N PHE A 49 11.16 6.24 -13.36
CA PHE A 49 11.65 5.46 -14.48
C PHE A 49 11.23 4.02 -14.30
N THR A 50 10.79 3.41 -15.38
CA THR A 50 10.64 1.96 -15.52
C THR A 50 11.30 1.53 -16.81
N TRP A 51 11.46 0.23 -17.02
CA TRP A 51 11.84 -0.31 -18.32
C TRP A 51 11.04 -1.57 -18.62
N VAL A 52 10.80 -1.78 -19.90
CA VAL A 52 10.11 -2.96 -20.41
C VAL A 52 11.05 -3.82 -21.24
N SER A 53 10.89 -5.12 -21.10
CA SER A 53 11.55 -6.16 -21.89
C SER A 53 10.52 -7.19 -22.35
N ALA A 54 10.95 -8.29 -22.98
CA ALA A 54 10.08 -9.40 -23.33
C ALA A 54 9.42 -10.06 -22.11
N ASP A 55 10.10 -10.01 -20.96
CA ASP A 55 9.69 -10.72 -19.73
C ASP A 55 8.76 -9.89 -18.83
N GLY A 56 8.58 -8.60 -19.12
CA GLY A 56 7.74 -7.70 -18.34
C GLY A 56 8.31 -6.30 -18.15
N SER A 57 7.71 -5.57 -17.21
CA SER A 57 8.14 -4.24 -16.76
C SER A 57 8.83 -4.31 -15.41
N GLU A 58 9.92 -3.58 -15.26
CA GLU A 58 10.74 -3.50 -14.05
C GLU A 58 11.10 -2.03 -13.77
N ASP A 59 11.47 -1.70 -12.53
CA ASP A 59 11.71 -0.32 -12.08
C ASP A 59 13.08 -0.11 -11.41
N SER A 60 13.99 -1.07 -11.61
CA SER A 60 15.33 -1.06 -11.03
C SER A 60 16.41 -0.76 -12.07
N PHE A 61 17.38 0.08 -11.69
CA PHE A 61 18.46 0.54 -12.57
C PHE A 61 19.82 0.37 -11.89
N SER A 62 20.88 0.25 -12.69
CA SER A 62 22.24 0.18 -12.17
C SER A 62 22.78 1.57 -11.81
N PHE A 63 23.70 1.64 -10.84
CA PHE A 63 24.34 2.90 -10.45
C PHE A 63 25.07 3.60 -11.61
N PRO A 64 25.77 2.89 -12.52
CA PRO A 64 26.30 3.51 -13.75
C PRO A 64 25.21 4.11 -14.64
N THR A 65 24.08 3.43 -14.82
CA THR A 65 22.94 3.94 -15.61
C THR A 65 22.35 5.20 -14.99
N PHE A 66 22.17 5.22 -13.67
CA PHE A 66 21.77 6.42 -12.93
C PHE A 66 22.68 7.61 -13.22
N LYS A 67 24.01 7.43 -13.10
CA LYS A 67 24.96 8.53 -13.38
C LYS A 67 24.82 9.06 -14.81
N GLN A 68 24.71 8.17 -15.80
CA GLN A 68 24.50 8.58 -17.18
C GLN A 68 23.21 9.37 -17.38
N LEU A 69 22.09 8.90 -16.82
CA LEU A 69 20.81 9.58 -16.89
C LEU A 69 20.86 10.93 -16.17
N ARG A 70 21.47 11.01 -14.98
CA ARG A 70 21.63 12.24 -14.20
C ARG A 70 22.48 13.27 -14.94
N ASP A 71 23.60 12.85 -15.53
CA ASP A 71 24.63 13.76 -16.03
C ASP A 71 24.44 14.15 -17.51
N ARG A 72 23.74 13.34 -18.31
CA ARG A 72 23.60 13.55 -19.77
C ARG A 72 22.22 14.03 -20.23
N ASN A 73 21.21 14.04 -19.36
CA ASN A 73 19.88 14.52 -19.74
C ASN A 73 19.83 16.05 -19.82
N GLN A 74 18.85 16.58 -20.55
CA GLN A 74 18.60 18.03 -20.62
C GLN A 74 17.20 18.43 -20.14
N VAL A 75 16.37 17.45 -19.81
CA VAL A 75 14.92 17.57 -19.63
C VAL A 75 14.48 17.64 -18.16
N PHE A 76 15.32 17.18 -17.24
CA PHE A 76 15.02 17.17 -15.82
C PHE A 76 15.72 18.28 -15.06
N ALA A 77 15.05 18.82 -14.05
CA ALA A 77 15.66 19.68 -13.03
C ALA A 77 16.62 18.86 -12.14
N GLY A 78 16.39 17.56 -12.01
CA GLY A 78 17.31 16.61 -11.41
C GLY A 78 16.76 15.19 -11.47
N VAL A 79 17.69 14.23 -11.48
CA VAL A 79 17.41 12.79 -11.35
C VAL A 79 17.95 12.34 -10.01
N VAL A 80 17.14 11.65 -9.23
CA VAL A 80 17.48 11.09 -7.92
C VAL A 80 17.46 9.57 -8.00
N ALA A 81 18.31 8.95 -7.20
CA ALA A 81 18.34 7.51 -7.01
C ALA A 81 18.17 7.19 -5.54
N PHE A 82 17.46 6.11 -5.25
CA PHE A 82 17.26 5.64 -3.89
C PHE A 82 17.03 4.12 -3.88
N ARG A 83 17.28 3.52 -2.72
CA ARG A 83 16.99 2.12 -2.46
C ARG A 83 16.80 1.88 -0.98
N GLU A 84 15.73 1.20 -0.65
CA GLU A 84 15.42 0.67 0.66
C GLU A 84 16.45 -0.42 1.01
N LEU A 85 17.00 -0.32 2.22
CA LEU A 85 17.83 -1.36 2.79
C LEU A 85 16.91 -2.40 3.47
N PRO A 86 17.38 -3.65 3.62
CA PRO A 86 16.80 -4.58 4.59
C PRO A 86 16.75 -3.93 5.99
N ASP A 87 16.06 -4.58 6.93
CA ASP A 87 16.12 -4.13 8.33
C ASP A 87 17.58 -4.01 8.76
N VAL A 88 17.96 -2.80 9.14
CA VAL A 88 19.32 -2.46 9.55
C VAL A 88 19.33 -2.32 11.07
N ASP A 89 20.42 -2.77 11.68
CA ASP A 89 20.62 -2.65 13.11
C ASP A 89 21.00 -1.20 13.44
N PHE A 90 20.29 -0.63 14.40
CA PHE A 90 20.47 0.72 14.87
C PHE A 90 20.72 0.74 16.37
N GLU A 91 21.79 1.40 16.77
CA GLU A 91 22.11 1.63 18.18
C GLU A 91 22.10 3.13 18.48
N VAL A 92 21.36 3.50 19.54
CA VAL A 92 21.35 4.85 20.11
C VAL A 92 21.62 4.72 21.61
N ASP A 93 22.71 5.30 22.10
CA ASP A 93 23.14 5.24 23.52
C ASP A 93 23.22 3.82 24.11
N GLY A 94 23.70 2.82 23.35
CA GLY A 94 23.76 1.44 23.82
C GLY A 94 22.45 0.66 23.69
N ALA A 95 21.35 1.30 23.30
CA ALA A 95 20.07 0.64 23.05
C ALA A 95 19.96 0.26 21.57
N ALA A 96 20.13 -1.03 21.29
CA ALA A 96 19.94 -1.59 19.95
C ALA A 96 18.46 -1.68 19.55
N GLY A 97 18.19 -1.69 18.25
CA GLY A 97 16.87 -1.86 17.68
C GLY A 97 16.90 -1.87 16.16
N LEU A 98 15.88 -2.46 15.56
CA LEU A 98 15.73 -2.42 14.11
C LEU A 98 15.11 -1.10 13.66
N ALA A 99 15.56 -0.58 12.53
CA ALA A 99 14.85 0.47 11.81
C ALA A 99 14.92 0.25 10.30
N LYS A 100 13.98 0.87 9.58
CA LYS A 100 13.96 0.82 8.11
C LYS A 100 14.90 1.88 7.55
N GLY A 101 16.00 1.41 6.96
CA GLY A 101 17.00 2.26 6.32
C GLY A 101 16.76 2.42 4.82
N GLN A 102 17.24 3.52 4.24
CA GLN A 102 17.42 3.65 2.80
C GLN A 102 18.75 4.35 2.49
N VAL A 103 19.26 4.11 1.28
CA VAL A 103 20.32 4.92 0.67
C VAL A 103 19.73 5.83 -0.39
N VAL A 104 20.20 7.08 -0.47
CA VAL A 104 19.69 8.12 -1.37
C VAL A 104 20.82 8.90 -2.02
N SER A 105 20.62 9.37 -3.24
CA SER A 105 21.59 10.24 -3.91
C SER A 105 21.71 11.59 -3.19
N GLY A 106 22.87 12.24 -3.28
CA GLY A 106 23.11 13.51 -2.57
C GLY A 106 22.13 14.65 -2.91
N ASN A 107 21.50 14.61 -4.08
CA ASN A 107 20.49 15.56 -4.53
C ASN A 107 19.03 15.15 -4.21
N TYR A 108 18.81 14.06 -3.46
CA TYR A 108 17.49 13.49 -3.20
C TYR A 108 16.51 14.51 -2.61
N TYR A 109 16.85 15.10 -1.47
CA TYR A 109 15.97 16.04 -0.79
C TYR A 109 15.78 17.34 -1.55
N SER A 110 16.83 17.86 -2.20
CA SER A 110 16.76 19.13 -2.95
C SER A 110 15.90 19.02 -4.21
N VAL A 111 15.99 17.90 -4.94
CA VAL A 111 15.11 17.65 -6.09
C VAL A 111 13.67 17.44 -5.64
N LEU A 112 13.44 16.75 -4.53
CA LEU A 112 12.08 16.59 -3.97
C LEU A 112 11.53 17.89 -3.35
N GLY A 113 12.40 18.85 -3.02
CA GLY A 113 12.01 20.07 -2.32
C GLY A 113 11.58 19.81 -0.87
N VAL A 114 12.17 18.79 -0.24
CA VAL A 114 11.92 18.42 1.16
C VAL A 114 13.00 19.05 2.02
N ASN A 115 12.60 19.96 2.91
CA ASN A 115 13.52 20.62 3.84
C ASN A 115 13.48 19.91 5.19
N ALA A 116 14.60 19.90 5.90
CA ALA A 116 14.63 19.39 7.27
C ALA A 116 13.80 20.30 8.19
N MET A 117 12.98 19.68 9.05
CA MET A 117 12.28 20.39 10.12
C MET A 117 13.25 20.84 11.22
N LEU A 118 14.31 20.06 11.44
CA LEU A 118 15.41 20.36 12.36
C LEU A 118 16.73 19.98 11.71
N GLY A 119 17.76 20.83 11.81
CA GLY A 119 19.08 20.57 11.21
C GLY A 119 19.09 20.80 9.69
N ARG A 120 19.75 19.91 8.95
CA ARG A 120 19.83 19.94 7.47
C ARG A 120 19.59 18.56 6.86
N THR A 121 19.28 18.54 5.57
CA THR A 121 19.20 17.29 4.80
C THR A 121 20.57 16.91 4.19
N ILE A 122 20.63 15.71 3.60
CA ILE A 122 21.74 15.28 2.76
C ILE A 122 21.85 16.20 1.54
N THR A 123 23.09 16.53 1.16
CA THR A 123 23.46 17.35 0.01
C THR A 123 24.42 16.61 -0.92
N PRO A 124 24.66 17.10 -2.15
CA PRO A 124 25.62 16.49 -3.07
C PRO A 124 27.05 16.35 -2.52
N GLU A 125 27.48 17.24 -1.62
CA GLU A 125 28.82 17.15 -1.02
C GLU A 125 28.94 15.98 -0.03
N ASP A 126 27.84 15.61 0.65
CA ASP A 126 27.83 14.44 1.55
C ASP A 126 27.89 13.11 0.78
N ASP A 127 27.61 13.12 -0.52
CA ASP A 127 27.54 11.93 -1.39
C ASP A 127 28.67 11.87 -2.44
N ARG A 128 29.67 12.76 -2.33
CA ARG A 128 30.65 12.99 -3.39
C ARG A 128 31.71 11.89 -3.51
N VAL A 129 32.14 11.33 -2.39
CA VAL A 129 33.17 10.27 -2.33
C VAL A 129 32.67 9.16 -1.40
N ALA A 130 33.05 7.91 -1.68
CA ALA A 130 32.77 6.80 -0.77
C ALA A 130 33.24 7.14 0.65
N GLY A 131 32.29 7.19 1.60
CA GLY A 131 32.58 7.56 2.99
C GLY A 131 32.88 9.03 3.26
N ALA A 132 32.57 9.96 2.33
CA ALA A 132 32.81 11.41 2.48
C ALA A 132 32.16 12.04 3.73
N GLY A 133 31.17 11.36 4.32
CA GLY A 133 30.71 11.62 5.66
C GLY A 133 29.72 10.53 6.06
N PRO A 134 29.95 9.78 7.14
CA PRO A 134 28.93 8.86 7.62
C PRO A 134 27.82 9.69 8.26
N VAL A 135 26.84 10.06 7.46
CA VAL A 135 25.77 10.97 7.85
C VAL A 135 24.40 10.37 7.55
N ALA A 136 23.40 10.77 8.34
CA ALA A 136 22.03 10.30 8.18
C ALA A 136 21.02 11.43 8.40
N VAL A 137 19.86 11.30 7.75
CA VAL A 137 18.67 12.08 8.07
C VAL A 137 17.63 11.11 8.60
N ILE A 138 17.05 11.42 9.76
CA ILE A 138 16.05 10.57 10.41
C ILE A 138 14.63 11.10 10.14
N SER A 139 13.64 10.22 10.10
CA SER A 139 12.26 10.64 9.96
C SER A 139 11.72 11.23 11.26
N TYR A 140 10.72 12.10 11.13
CA TYR A 140 10.02 12.67 12.30
C TYR A 140 9.52 11.57 13.24
N ASP A 141 8.89 10.53 12.71
CA ASP A 141 8.36 9.45 13.54
C ASP A 141 9.46 8.67 14.28
N TYR A 142 10.63 8.48 13.66
CA TYR A 142 11.76 7.83 14.32
C TYR A 142 12.32 8.73 15.43
N TRP A 143 12.43 10.03 15.17
CA TRP A 143 12.80 11.04 16.16
C TRP A 143 11.84 11.07 17.37
N VAL A 144 10.53 10.98 17.14
CA VAL A 144 9.54 10.88 18.22
C VAL A 144 9.72 9.59 19.03
N LYS A 145 9.84 8.44 18.36
CA LYS A 145 9.85 7.12 19.03
C LYS A 145 11.16 6.80 19.72
N ARG A 146 12.30 7.13 19.11
CA ARG A 146 13.64 6.74 19.60
C ARG A 146 14.38 7.85 20.31
N PHE A 147 14.12 9.11 19.97
CA PHE A 147 14.79 10.26 20.59
C PHE A 147 13.85 11.07 21.48
N ASN A 148 12.59 10.65 21.66
CA ASN A 148 11.59 11.34 22.48
C ASN A 148 11.49 12.84 22.16
N ARG A 149 11.60 13.20 20.86
CA ARG A 149 11.62 14.60 20.38
C ARG A 149 12.77 15.45 20.95
N ASP A 150 13.89 14.86 21.34
CA ASP A 150 15.05 15.60 21.81
C ASP A 150 15.75 16.31 20.63
N PRO A 151 15.85 17.65 20.60
CA PRO A 151 16.53 18.38 19.53
C PRO A 151 18.02 18.06 19.44
N ARG A 152 18.62 17.54 20.53
CA ARG A 152 20.02 17.05 20.55
C ARG A 152 20.22 15.77 19.75
N ALA A 153 19.16 15.22 19.15
CA ALA A 153 19.29 14.17 18.13
C ALA A 153 20.14 14.65 16.94
N VAL A 154 20.03 15.92 16.54
CA VAL A 154 20.88 16.49 15.49
C VAL A 154 22.30 16.70 16.00
N GLY A 155 23.29 16.25 15.22
CA GLY A 155 24.70 16.22 15.59
C GLY A 155 25.10 14.99 16.42
N LYS A 156 24.13 14.18 16.86
CA LYS A 156 24.40 12.95 17.61
C LYS A 156 24.92 11.85 16.69
N LYS A 157 25.85 11.04 17.22
CA LYS A 157 26.33 9.83 16.56
C LYS A 157 25.43 8.65 16.94
N ILE A 158 25.02 7.90 15.94
CA ILE A 158 24.31 6.63 16.04
C ILE A 158 25.13 5.54 15.37
N THR A 159 24.89 4.28 15.70
CA THR A 159 25.52 3.16 14.99
C THR A 159 24.50 2.53 14.06
N VAL A 160 24.91 2.27 12.82
CA VAL A 160 24.10 1.64 11.76
C VAL A 160 24.88 0.48 11.18
N ASN A 161 24.44 -0.76 11.39
CA ASN A 161 25.18 -1.96 10.99
C ASN A 161 26.67 -1.89 11.39
N GLY A 162 26.93 -1.53 12.65
CA GLY A 162 28.29 -1.36 13.19
C GLY A 162 29.05 -0.09 12.73
N SER A 163 28.51 0.68 11.78
CA SER A 163 29.13 1.92 11.29
C SER A 163 28.63 3.14 12.06
N SER A 164 29.52 4.00 12.53
CA SER A 164 29.14 5.23 13.26
C SER A 164 28.72 6.33 12.29
N VAL A 165 27.50 6.84 12.45
CA VAL A 165 26.84 7.80 11.55
C VAL A 165 26.32 9.01 12.34
N THR A 166 26.49 10.22 11.81
CA THR A 166 26.03 11.47 12.45
C THR A 166 24.68 11.89 11.90
N VAL A 167 23.72 12.16 12.78
CA VAL A 167 22.40 12.66 12.38
C VAL A 167 22.49 14.13 11.97
N LEU A 168 22.18 14.45 10.72
CA LEU A 168 22.18 15.81 10.17
C LEU A 168 20.91 16.58 10.46
N GLY A 169 19.78 15.87 10.51
CA GLY A 169 18.48 16.51 10.58
C GLY A 169 17.32 15.53 10.67
N VAL A 170 16.14 16.11 10.86
CA VAL A 170 14.86 15.42 10.98
C VAL A 170 13.94 15.87 9.84
N THR A 171 13.32 14.92 9.13
CA THR A 171 12.35 15.25 8.06
C THR A 171 11.06 15.83 8.65
N PRO A 172 10.24 16.52 7.85
CA PRO A 172 8.89 16.92 8.26
C PRO A 172 8.00 15.69 8.54
N PRO A 173 6.99 15.81 9.43
CA PRO A 173 6.08 14.70 9.77
C PRO A 173 5.28 14.16 8.60
N GLU A 174 5.02 14.99 7.59
CA GLU A 174 4.33 14.58 6.37
C GLU A 174 5.20 13.70 5.46
N PHE A 175 6.54 13.79 5.51
CA PHE A 175 7.42 13.08 4.60
C PHE A 175 7.79 11.69 5.12
N PHE A 176 7.33 10.65 4.42
CA PHE A 176 7.53 9.23 4.77
C PHE A 176 8.45 8.47 3.80
N GLY A 177 8.87 9.10 2.70
CA GLY A 177 9.61 8.48 1.60
C GLY A 177 8.90 8.62 0.25
N LEU A 178 9.39 7.90 -0.77
CA LEU A 178 8.81 7.90 -2.12
C LEU A 178 7.95 6.66 -2.43
N GLN A 179 7.90 5.70 -1.50
CA GLN A 179 7.08 4.51 -1.61
C GLN A 179 5.93 4.58 -0.60
N PRO A 180 4.68 4.79 -1.06
CA PRO A 180 3.52 4.74 -0.18
C PRO A 180 3.43 3.38 0.52
N GLY A 181 2.97 3.39 1.77
CA GLY A 181 2.83 2.17 2.56
C GLY A 181 4.14 1.66 3.16
N GLU A 182 5.29 2.17 2.74
CA GLU A 182 6.56 1.93 3.40
C GLU A 182 6.96 3.09 4.28
N ARG A 183 7.65 2.77 5.38
CA ARG A 183 8.15 3.76 6.32
C ARG A 183 9.67 3.72 6.27
N ILE A 184 10.26 4.88 5.99
CA ILE A 184 11.68 5.08 6.15
C ILE A 184 11.94 5.73 7.50
N ASP A 185 12.76 5.11 8.33
CA ASP A 185 13.21 5.68 9.59
C ASP A 185 14.49 6.49 9.41
N VAL A 186 15.41 6.01 8.56
CA VAL A 186 16.74 6.63 8.39
C VAL A 186 17.16 6.60 6.93
N SER A 187 17.64 7.74 6.42
CA SER A 187 18.18 7.88 5.06
C SER A 187 19.66 8.23 5.12
N MET A 188 20.47 7.57 4.29
CA MET A 188 21.92 7.75 4.22
C MET A 188 22.36 8.02 2.77
N PRO A 189 23.48 8.70 2.51
CA PRO A 189 24.02 8.88 1.16
C PRO A 189 24.32 7.55 0.46
N LEU A 190 24.15 7.48 -0.87
CA LEU A 190 24.51 6.31 -1.69
C LEU A 190 25.98 5.91 -1.54
N SER A 191 26.87 6.88 -1.34
CA SER A 191 28.28 6.68 -1.04
C SER A 191 28.55 5.84 0.21
N MET A 192 27.58 5.67 1.10
CA MET A 192 27.67 4.81 2.29
C MET A 192 27.29 3.36 2.03
N VAL A 193 26.77 2.98 0.84
CA VAL A 193 26.29 1.61 0.58
C VAL A 193 27.36 0.55 0.86
N ALA A 194 28.64 0.85 0.62
CA ALA A 194 29.76 -0.05 0.94
C ALA A 194 29.96 -0.30 2.44
N GLN A 195 29.56 0.66 3.29
CA GLN A 195 29.70 0.57 4.75
C GLN A 195 28.48 -0.11 5.36
N VAL A 196 27.27 0.24 4.90
CA VAL A 196 26.02 -0.26 5.50
C VAL A 196 25.47 -1.51 4.83
N TRP A 197 25.93 -1.84 3.61
CA TRP A 197 25.57 -3.05 2.88
C TRP A 197 26.77 -3.68 2.12
N PRO A 198 27.80 -4.12 2.86
CA PRO A 198 29.09 -4.53 2.29
C PRO A 198 28.99 -5.70 1.31
N ASP A 199 28.10 -6.67 1.57
CA ASP A 199 27.92 -7.87 0.73
C ASP A 199 27.52 -7.54 -0.72
N TRP A 200 26.84 -6.40 -0.94
CA TRP A 200 26.40 -5.96 -2.26
C TRP A 200 27.38 -4.99 -2.92
N ALA A 201 28.11 -4.22 -2.13
CA ALA A 201 28.98 -3.16 -2.59
C ALA A 201 30.48 -3.49 -2.53
N ALA A 202 30.84 -4.76 -2.30
CA ALA A 202 32.21 -5.24 -2.21
C ALA A 202 33.10 -4.74 -3.37
N ALA A 203 34.03 -3.84 -3.05
CA ALA A 203 34.94 -3.23 -4.00
C ALA A 203 35.87 -4.27 -4.65
N GLY A 204 36.25 -4.05 -5.91
CA GLY A 204 37.16 -4.92 -6.65
C GLY A 204 36.53 -6.19 -7.22
N THR A 205 35.23 -6.43 -6.99
CA THR A 205 34.49 -7.51 -7.66
C THR A 205 33.84 -7.00 -8.95
N PRO A 206 33.73 -7.82 -10.02
CA PRO A 206 32.98 -7.46 -11.23
C PRO A 206 31.47 -7.32 -10.97
N TYR A 207 31.00 -7.63 -9.77
CA TYR A 207 29.59 -7.66 -9.38
C TYR A 207 29.20 -6.55 -8.40
N SER A 208 30.11 -5.64 -8.04
CA SER A 208 29.81 -4.53 -7.12
C SER A 208 28.69 -3.65 -7.66
N VAL A 209 27.67 -3.37 -6.85
CA VAL A 209 26.53 -2.54 -7.26
C VAL A 209 26.87 -1.08 -7.58
N LEU A 210 28.06 -0.62 -7.20
CA LEU A 210 28.59 0.71 -7.48
C LEU A 210 29.31 0.82 -8.85
N SER A 211 29.73 -0.30 -9.44
CA SER A 211 30.49 -0.29 -10.70
C SER A 211 29.89 -1.18 -11.80
N ALA A 212 29.20 -2.26 -11.44
CA ALA A 212 28.66 -3.22 -12.40
C ALA A 212 27.48 -2.61 -13.20
N PRO A 213 27.59 -2.43 -14.53
CA PRO A 213 26.55 -1.77 -15.33
C PRO A 213 25.28 -2.61 -15.49
N PHE A 214 25.36 -3.93 -15.29
CA PHE A 214 24.26 -4.89 -15.39
C PHE A 214 23.59 -5.21 -14.04
N ARG A 215 24.09 -4.67 -12.92
CA ARG A 215 23.46 -4.86 -11.59
C ARG A 215 22.42 -3.78 -11.37
N ASN A 216 21.16 -4.08 -11.69
CA ASN A 216 20.03 -3.19 -11.43
C ASN A 216 19.57 -3.31 -9.97
N TRP A 217 19.54 -2.19 -9.24
CA TRP A 217 19.21 -2.19 -7.81
C TRP A 217 18.62 -0.87 -7.28
N LEU A 218 18.65 0.21 -8.07
CA LEU A 218 18.19 1.54 -7.66
C LEU A 218 16.85 1.86 -8.30
N HIS A 219 15.95 2.44 -7.50
CA HIS A 219 14.79 3.14 -8.03
C HIS A 219 15.22 4.54 -8.46
N LEU A 220 14.74 4.98 -9.63
CA LEU A 220 15.02 6.31 -10.15
C LEU A 220 13.74 7.14 -10.24
N MET A 221 13.84 8.37 -9.76
CA MET A 221 12.80 9.39 -9.92
C MET A 221 13.44 10.67 -10.44
N ALA A 222 12.72 11.44 -11.25
CA ALA A 222 13.18 12.72 -11.73
C ALA A 222 12.09 13.77 -11.69
N ARG A 223 12.52 15.02 -11.59
CA ARG A 223 11.64 16.19 -11.74
C ARG A 223 11.80 16.76 -13.13
N LEU A 224 10.71 16.84 -13.89
CA LEU A 224 10.66 17.53 -15.17
C LEU A 224 10.97 19.03 -14.98
N LYS A 225 11.72 19.62 -15.92
CA LYS A 225 11.81 21.08 -15.98
C LYS A 225 10.41 21.66 -16.32
N PRO A 226 10.10 22.90 -15.87
CA PRO A 226 8.85 23.55 -16.21
C PRO A 226 8.58 23.53 -17.73
N GLY A 227 7.39 23.09 -18.13
CA GLY A 227 6.95 23.05 -19.54
C GLY A 227 7.48 21.88 -20.38
N VAL A 228 8.24 20.93 -19.80
CA VAL A 228 8.67 19.72 -20.49
C VAL A 228 7.61 18.62 -20.33
N SER A 229 7.11 18.06 -21.44
CA SER A 229 6.20 16.92 -21.42
C SER A 229 6.92 15.59 -21.17
N GLU A 230 6.19 14.60 -20.68
CA GLU A 230 6.70 13.23 -20.49
C GLU A 230 7.23 12.64 -21.80
N ASP A 231 6.54 12.84 -22.93
CA ASP A 231 6.98 12.36 -24.25
C ASP A 231 8.33 12.96 -24.68
N ARG A 232 8.52 14.27 -24.43
CA ARG A 232 9.77 14.96 -24.75
C ARG A 232 10.90 14.49 -23.84
N ALA A 233 10.60 14.26 -22.57
CA ALA A 233 11.55 13.70 -21.62
C ALA A 233 11.95 12.28 -22.03
N LEU A 234 10.98 11.43 -22.38
CA LEU A 234 11.20 10.07 -22.84
C LEU A 234 12.10 10.02 -24.09
N ALA A 235 11.82 10.88 -25.08
CA ALA A 235 12.62 11.00 -26.29
C ALA A 235 14.09 11.41 -26.01
N ASN A 236 14.33 12.21 -24.96
CA ASN A 236 15.68 12.62 -24.56
C ASN A 236 16.44 11.52 -23.82
N VAL A 237 15.77 10.77 -22.94
CA VAL A 237 16.43 9.74 -22.11
C VAL A 237 16.61 8.40 -22.82
N GLN A 238 15.73 8.09 -23.78
CA GLN A 238 15.73 6.79 -24.44
C GLN A 238 17.06 6.46 -25.15
N PRO A 239 17.74 7.40 -25.84
CA PRO A 239 19.09 7.15 -26.39
C PRO A 239 20.15 6.94 -25.31
N ILE A 240 20.11 7.72 -24.22
CA ILE A 240 21.05 7.60 -23.10
C ILE A 240 20.90 6.20 -22.46
N PHE A 241 19.67 5.78 -22.21
CA PHE A 241 19.37 4.46 -21.65
C PHE A 241 19.80 3.32 -22.59
N ARG A 242 19.57 3.43 -23.91
CA ARG A 242 20.05 2.42 -24.87
C ARG A 242 21.57 2.28 -24.86
N GLN A 243 22.29 3.38 -24.69
CA GLN A 243 23.74 3.35 -24.56
C GLN A 243 24.17 2.64 -23.28
N ALA A 244 23.58 2.98 -22.13
CA ALA A 244 23.84 2.29 -20.87
C ALA A 244 23.52 0.79 -20.92
N ALA A 245 22.42 0.41 -21.58
CA ALA A 245 22.05 -0.99 -21.77
C ALA A 245 23.04 -1.76 -22.66
N ARG A 246 23.65 -1.11 -23.67
CA ARG A 246 24.73 -1.72 -24.47
C ARG A 246 25.99 -1.94 -23.64
N GLU A 247 26.38 -0.96 -22.82
CA GLU A 247 27.53 -1.09 -21.91
C GLU A 247 27.30 -2.22 -20.87
N ALA A 248 26.07 -2.34 -20.36
CA ALA A 248 25.68 -3.47 -19.50
C ALA A 248 25.79 -4.81 -20.23
N ALA A 249 25.33 -4.88 -21.48
CA ALA A 249 25.40 -6.06 -22.33
C ALA A 249 26.85 -6.49 -22.66
N GLU A 250 27.77 -5.54 -22.83
CA GLU A 250 29.20 -5.81 -23.03
C GLU A 250 29.85 -6.47 -21.81
N GLY A 251 29.48 -6.02 -20.60
CA GLY A 251 29.91 -6.64 -19.33
C GLY A 251 29.41 -8.06 -19.12
N LEU A 252 28.47 -8.54 -19.96
CA LEU A 252 27.83 -9.84 -19.91
C LEU A 252 28.23 -10.75 -21.08
N ALA A 253 29.41 -10.55 -21.68
CA ALA A 253 29.87 -11.30 -22.85
C ALA A 253 29.79 -12.84 -22.69
N GLY A 254 29.97 -13.36 -21.48
CA GLY A 254 29.85 -14.80 -21.17
C GLY A 254 28.43 -15.31 -20.91
N LEU A 255 27.40 -14.44 -20.96
CA LEU A 255 26.01 -14.75 -20.64
C LEU A 255 25.06 -14.23 -21.76
N PRO A 256 24.99 -14.90 -22.93
CA PRO A 256 24.32 -14.38 -24.12
C PRO A 256 22.83 -14.05 -23.94
N TRP A 257 22.10 -14.81 -23.11
CA TRP A 257 20.68 -14.58 -22.85
C TRP A 257 20.43 -13.30 -22.04
N LEU A 258 21.22 -13.07 -20.97
CA LEU A 258 21.17 -11.81 -20.21
C LEU A 258 21.55 -10.64 -21.11
N ARG A 259 22.60 -10.80 -21.91
CA ARG A 259 23.03 -9.81 -22.89
C ARG A 259 21.89 -9.39 -23.82
N GLN A 260 21.17 -10.36 -24.38
CA GLN A 260 20.04 -10.08 -25.27
C GLN A 260 18.89 -9.38 -24.53
N GLY A 261 18.61 -9.78 -23.28
CA GLY A 261 17.63 -9.11 -22.42
C GLY A 261 17.92 -7.62 -22.28
N PHE A 262 19.16 -7.24 -21.93
CA PHE A 262 19.58 -5.84 -21.82
C PHE A 262 19.43 -5.06 -23.14
N LEU A 263 19.81 -5.65 -24.27
CA LEU A 263 19.72 -4.99 -25.58
C LEU A 263 18.27 -4.72 -26.03
N GLN A 264 17.29 -5.45 -25.48
CA GLN A 264 15.88 -5.28 -25.79
C GLN A 264 15.16 -4.33 -24.82
N MET A 265 15.81 -3.90 -23.74
CA MET A 265 15.20 -3.02 -22.75
C MET A 265 14.84 -1.66 -23.35
N LYS A 266 13.64 -1.18 -23.04
CA LYS A 266 13.19 0.17 -23.37
C LYS A 266 12.75 0.88 -22.11
N VAL A 267 13.37 2.02 -21.82
CA VAL A 267 12.96 2.87 -20.70
C VAL A 267 11.57 3.44 -20.97
N GLN A 268 10.80 3.61 -19.91
CA GLN A 268 9.54 4.32 -19.89
C GLN A 268 9.57 5.34 -18.74
N LEU A 269 8.76 6.36 -18.86
CA LEU A 269 8.50 7.32 -17.80
C LEU A 269 7.04 7.17 -17.41
N GLU A 270 6.79 7.04 -16.12
CA GLU A 270 5.45 7.00 -15.56
C GLU A 270 5.27 8.15 -14.55
N PRO A 271 4.04 8.65 -14.35
CA PRO A 271 3.76 9.66 -13.34
C PRO A 271 4.27 9.23 -11.95
N GLY A 272 5.13 10.06 -11.35
CA GLY A 272 5.74 9.85 -10.04
C GLY A 272 5.07 10.65 -8.91
N ASN A 273 4.05 11.44 -9.21
CA ASN A 273 3.36 12.32 -8.27
C ASN A 273 2.74 11.61 -7.05
N ARG A 274 2.55 10.29 -7.13
CA ARG A 274 1.98 9.43 -6.07
C ARG A 274 2.98 8.39 -5.54
N GLY A 275 4.26 8.53 -5.87
CA GLY A 275 5.30 7.56 -5.51
C GLY A 275 5.44 6.42 -6.50
N LEU A 276 6.16 5.37 -6.09
CA LEU A 276 6.44 4.21 -6.94
C LEU A 276 5.16 3.42 -7.29
N ALA A 277 5.13 2.86 -8.50
CA ALA A 277 3.95 2.18 -9.03
C ALA A 277 3.61 0.86 -8.33
N ALA A 278 4.56 0.21 -7.64
CA ALA A 278 4.42 -1.15 -7.12
C ALA A 278 3.18 -1.33 -6.22
N LEU A 279 2.99 -0.48 -5.20
CA LEU A 279 1.84 -0.57 -4.30
C LEU A 279 0.52 -0.35 -5.06
N ARG A 280 0.49 0.64 -5.97
CA ARG A 280 -0.69 0.93 -6.79
C ARG A 280 -1.05 -0.25 -7.70
N GLN A 281 -0.07 -0.86 -8.34
CA GLN A 281 -0.30 -2.02 -9.20
C GLN A 281 -0.78 -3.24 -8.40
N GLN A 282 -0.21 -3.47 -7.22
CA GLN A 282 -0.56 -4.60 -6.36
C GLN A 282 -1.95 -4.47 -5.72
N PHE A 283 -2.32 -3.28 -5.22
CA PHE A 283 -3.54 -3.08 -4.43
C PHE A 283 -4.70 -2.43 -5.17
N SER A 284 -4.49 -1.85 -6.36
CA SER A 284 -5.58 -1.19 -7.12
C SER A 284 -6.77 -2.11 -7.39
N LYS A 285 -6.54 -3.29 -7.97
CA LYS A 285 -7.64 -4.22 -8.31
C LYS A 285 -8.38 -4.72 -7.06
N PRO A 286 -7.72 -5.23 -6.00
CA PRO A 286 -8.41 -5.63 -4.77
C PRO A 286 -9.21 -4.50 -4.12
N LEU A 287 -8.65 -3.29 -4.04
CA LEU A 287 -9.35 -2.14 -3.44
C LEU A 287 -10.58 -1.72 -4.27
N LEU A 288 -10.50 -1.74 -5.61
CA LEU A 288 -11.65 -1.44 -6.47
C LEU A 288 -12.76 -2.49 -6.37
N VAL A 289 -12.40 -3.77 -6.28
CA VAL A 289 -13.38 -4.85 -6.04
C VAL A 289 -14.05 -4.66 -4.68
N LEU A 290 -13.27 -4.36 -3.64
CA LEU A 290 -13.78 -4.11 -2.29
C LEU A 290 -14.71 -2.88 -2.26
N MET A 291 -14.33 -1.80 -2.94
CA MET A 291 -15.16 -0.61 -3.07
C MET A 291 -16.50 -0.91 -3.75
N THR A 292 -16.47 -1.75 -4.79
CA THR A 292 -17.69 -2.20 -5.49
C THR A 292 -18.60 -2.98 -4.56
N VAL A 293 -18.07 -3.94 -3.81
CA VAL A 293 -18.83 -4.75 -2.85
C VAL A 293 -19.46 -3.88 -1.77
N VAL A 294 -18.70 -2.95 -1.20
CA VAL A 294 -19.16 -2.09 -0.11
C VAL A 294 -20.16 -1.03 -0.62
N GLY A 295 -20.04 -0.60 -1.88
CA GLY A 295 -21.06 0.20 -2.56
C GLY A 295 -22.39 -0.55 -2.73
N LEU A 296 -22.35 -1.83 -3.12
CA LEU A 296 -23.55 -2.68 -3.19
C LEU A 296 -24.20 -2.87 -1.81
N LEU A 297 -23.40 -3.07 -0.76
CA LEU A 297 -23.91 -3.16 0.62
C LEU A 297 -24.65 -1.89 1.04
N LEU A 298 -24.13 -0.72 0.68
CA LEU A 298 -24.82 0.55 0.93
C LEU A 298 -26.14 0.64 0.18
N LEU A 299 -26.20 0.20 -1.09
CA LEU A 299 -27.46 0.18 -1.84
C LEU A 299 -28.52 -0.72 -1.19
N ILE A 300 -28.12 -1.87 -0.61
CA ILE A 300 -29.02 -2.72 0.18
C ILE A 300 -29.51 -1.97 1.43
N ALA A 301 -28.61 -1.33 2.16
CA ALA A 301 -28.98 -0.53 3.34
C ALA A 301 -29.99 0.57 2.96
N CYS A 302 -29.76 1.27 1.85
CA CYS A 302 -30.69 2.26 1.30
C CYS A 302 -32.06 1.65 0.96
N ALA A 303 -32.09 0.49 0.30
CA ALA A 303 -33.33 -0.21 -0.04
C ALA A 303 -34.11 -0.65 1.21
N ASN A 304 -33.42 -1.11 2.25
CA ASN A 304 -34.02 -1.45 3.55
C ASN A 304 -34.67 -0.23 4.20
N VAL A 305 -33.92 0.88 4.27
CA VAL A 305 -34.39 2.14 4.85
C VAL A 305 -35.58 2.69 4.06
N ALA A 306 -35.52 2.64 2.72
CA ALA A 306 -36.64 3.04 1.86
C ALA A 306 -37.88 2.19 2.13
N SER A 307 -37.73 0.87 2.24
CA SER A 307 -38.84 -0.06 2.54
C SER A 307 -39.47 0.23 3.91
N LEU A 308 -38.65 0.49 4.93
CA LEU A 308 -39.14 0.85 6.27
C LEU A 308 -39.85 2.22 6.28
N LEU A 309 -39.30 3.22 5.56
CA LEU A 309 -39.94 4.53 5.43
C LEU A 309 -41.25 4.46 4.66
N LEU A 310 -41.33 3.64 3.61
CA LEU A 310 -42.57 3.39 2.86
C LEU A 310 -43.62 2.70 3.73
N ALA A 311 -43.23 1.69 4.52
CA ALA A 311 -44.13 1.03 5.46
C ALA A 311 -44.68 2.02 6.51
N ARG A 312 -43.82 2.90 7.04
CA ARG A 312 -44.19 3.94 8.00
C ARG A 312 -45.08 5.03 7.39
N ALA A 313 -44.83 5.42 6.13
CA ALA A 313 -45.67 6.35 5.39
C ALA A 313 -47.08 5.78 5.16
N SER A 314 -47.17 4.47 4.87
CA SER A 314 -48.45 3.74 4.76
C SER A 314 -49.21 3.73 6.10
N ALA A 315 -48.53 3.41 7.20
CA ALA A 315 -49.13 3.44 8.55
C ALA A 315 -49.61 4.84 8.96
N ARG A 316 -49.01 5.90 8.41
CA ARG A 316 -49.35 7.31 8.67
C ARG A 316 -50.29 7.94 7.63
N GLN A 317 -50.82 7.13 6.71
CA GLN A 317 -51.62 7.62 5.60
C GLN A 317 -52.86 8.41 6.05
N ARG A 318 -53.52 7.98 7.14
CA ARG A 318 -54.66 8.70 7.75
C ARG A 318 -54.28 10.09 8.28
N GLU A 319 -53.16 10.20 8.99
CA GLU A 319 -52.66 11.48 9.50
C GLU A 319 -52.29 12.44 8.36
N ILE A 320 -51.64 11.93 7.32
CA ILE A 320 -51.23 12.72 6.15
C ILE A 320 -52.47 13.20 5.38
N ALA A 321 -53.48 12.34 5.20
CA ALA A 321 -54.75 12.71 4.57
C ALA A 321 -55.50 13.79 5.35
N LEU A 322 -55.57 13.68 6.68
CA LEU A 322 -56.17 14.71 7.55
C LEU A 322 -55.44 16.06 7.43
N ARG A 323 -54.10 16.07 7.42
CA ARG A 323 -53.31 17.30 7.23
C ARG A 323 -53.54 17.94 5.86
N MET A 324 -53.67 17.14 4.80
CA MET A 324 -54.01 17.64 3.47
C MET A 324 -55.43 18.21 3.41
N ALA A 325 -56.39 17.57 4.08
CA ALA A 325 -57.76 18.07 4.20
C ALA A 325 -57.85 19.40 4.98
N LEU A 326 -56.97 19.60 5.96
CA LEU A 326 -56.81 20.86 6.70
C LEU A 326 -56.01 21.93 5.92
N GLY A 327 -55.69 21.72 4.64
CA GLY A 327 -55.05 22.72 3.77
C GLY A 327 -53.52 22.71 3.75
N ALA A 328 -52.86 21.69 4.31
CA ALA A 328 -51.40 21.59 4.21
C ALA A 328 -50.95 21.33 2.75
N GLY A 329 -50.22 22.28 2.16
CA GLY A 329 -49.71 22.15 0.80
C GLY A 329 -48.72 21.00 0.61
N ARG A 330 -48.79 20.32 -0.55
CA ARG A 330 -47.93 19.16 -0.92
C ARG A 330 -46.43 19.43 -0.74
N ARG A 331 -45.96 20.66 -1.01
CA ARG A 331 -44.57 21.09 -0.79
C ARG A 331 -44.14 21.01 0.69
N ARG A 332 -45.04 21.33 1.62
CA ARG A 332 -44.75 21.28 3.07
C ARG A 332 -44.54 19.84 3.54
N LEU A 333 -45.33 18.90 3.03
CA LEU A 333 -45.21 17.47 3.32
C LEU A 333 -43.93 16.87 2.75
N VAL A 334 -43.62 17.17 1.48
CA VAL A 334 -42.35 16.73 0.85
C VAL A 334 -41.15 17.28 1.60
N ARG A 335 -41.15 18.57 1.95
CA ARG A 335 -40.07 19.18 2.73
C ARG A 335 -39.88 18.50 4.08
N GLN A 336 -40.97 18.17 4.78
CA GLN A 336 -40.90 17.48 6.07
C GLN A 336 -40.27 16.09 5.94
N LEU A 337 -40.73 15.27 4.98
CA LEU A 337 -40.18 13.93 4.75
C LEU A 337 -38.70 13.97 4.35
N MET A 338 -38.34 14.92 3.48
CA MET A 338 -36.95 15.16 3.09
C MET A 338 -36.09 15.55 4.29
N THR A 339 -36.55 16.46 5.16
CA THR A 339 -35.79 16.84 6.35
C THR A 339 -35.61 15.68 7.33
N GLU A 340 -36.61 14.79 7.48
CA GLU A 340 -36.45 13.59 8.31
C GLU A 340 -35.40 12.62 7.71
N SER A 341 -35.43 12.41 6.40
CA SER A 341 -34.46 11.57 5.69
C SER A 341 -33.03 12.11 5.74
N VAL A 342 -32.87 13.42 5.52
CA VAL A 342 -31.57 14.11 5.59
C VAL A 342 -31.02 14.05 7.01
N LEU A 343 -31.84 14.28 8.05
CA LEU A 343 -31.39 14.22 9.43
C LEU A 343 -30.91 12.80 9.79
N LEU A 344 -31.66 11.76 9.40
CA LEU A 344 -31.26 10.37 9.59
C LEU A 344 -29.95 10.04 8.87
N ALA A 345 -29.78 10.51 7.64
CA ALA A 345 -28.56 10.30 6.87
C ALA A 345 -27.36 11.05 7.44
N LEU A 346 -27.54 12.26 7.97
CA LEU A 346 -26.47 13.02 8.63
C LEU A 346 -26.03 12.34 9.93
N CYS A 347 -26.97 11.87 10.76
CA CYS A 347 -26.64 11.10 11.95
C CYS A 347 -25.94 9.78 11.60
N GLY A 348 -26.43 9.07 10.58
CA GLY A 348 -25.80 7.87 10.04
C GLY A 348 -24.39 8.15 9.51
N GLY A 349 -24.20 9.22 8.74
CA GLY A 349 -22.90 9.62 8.21
C GLY A 349 -21.91 10.03 9.28
N ALA A 350 -22.34 10.76 10.31
CA ALA A 350 -21.50 11.15 11.45
C ALA A 350 -21.03 9.93 12.25
N LEU A 351 -21.94 8.99 12.56
CA LEU A 351 -21.57 7.72 13.20
C LEU A 351 -20.72 6.83 12.28
N GLY A 352 -21.00 6.85 10.97
CA GLY A 352 -20.22 6.14 9.97
C GLY A 352 -18.78 6.63 9.89
N LEU A 353 -18.54 7.95 10.01
CA LEU A 353 -17.18 8.52 10.10
C LEU A 353 -16.43 8.00 11.32
N LEU A 354 -17.09 7.92 12.48
CA LEU A 354 -16.49 7.36 13.69
C LEU A 354 -16.12 5.88 13.50
N PHE A 355 -17.01 5.08 12.92
CA PHE A 355 -16.70 3.67 12.60
C PHE A 355 -15.59 3.54 11.56
N ALA A 356 -15.55 4.41 10.56
CA ALA A 356 -14.49 4.40 9.55
C ALA A 356 -13.13 4.69 10.20
N PHE A 357 -13.06 5.67 11.09
CA PHE A 357 -11.84 6.06 11.79
C PHE A 357 -11.35 4.98 12.77
N TRP A 358 -12.25 4.38 13.54
CA TRP A 358 -11.90 3.28 14.45
C TRP A 358 -11.56 2.00 13.68
N GLY A 359 -12.30 1.71 12.62
CA GLY A 359 -12.08 0.54 11.76
C GLY A 359 -10.74 0.61 11.03
N SER A 360 -10.36 1.77 10.48
CA SER A 360 -9.06 1.96 9.84
C SER A 360 -7.92 1.86 10.85
N SER A 361 -8.07 2.48 12.02
CA SER A 361 -7.07 2.42 13.10
C SER A 361 -6.90 0.98 13.62
N GLY A 362 -8.00 0.25 13.81
CA GLY A 362 -7.98 -1.15 14.25
C GLY A 362 -7.36 -2.08 13.21
N LEU A 363 -7.64 -1.86 11.92
CA LEU A 363 -7.03 -2.64 10.83
C LEU A 363 -5.52 -2.38 10.74
N LEU A 364 -5.09 -1.13 10.84
CA LEU A 364 -3.68 -0.76 10.88
C LEU A 364 -2.97 -1.40 12.09
N ALA A 365 -3.60 -1.43 13.27
CA ALA A 365 -3.04 -2.07 14.45
C ALA A 365 -2.87 -3.59 14.27
N LEU A 366 -3.84 -4.26 13.63
CA LEU A 366 -3.73 -5.69 13.30
C LEU A 366 -2.63 -5.96 12.27
N MET A 367 -2.46 -5.07 11.29
CA MET A 367 -1.40 -5.17 10.28
C MET A 367 -0.02 -4.82 10.83
N SER A 368 0.07 -4.01 11.89
CA SER A 368 1.34 -3.60 12.52
C SER A 368 2.06 -4.75 13.23
N ASN A 369 1.35 -5.85 13.54
CA ASN A 369 1.95 -7.08 14.07
C ASN A 369 2.55 -7.98 12.98
N SER A 370 2.44 -7.59 11.70
CA SER A 370 3.11 -8.28 10.60
C SER A 370 4.58 -7.82 10.50
N PRO A 371 5.50 -8.68 10.01
CA PRO A 371 6.91 -8.32 9.83
C PRO A 371 7.17 -7.09 8.94
N THR A 372 6.21 -6.71 8.10
CA THR A 372 6.24 -5.54 7.21
C THR A 372 5.06 -4.61 7.52
N PRO A 373 5.18 -3.71 8.51
CA PRO A 373 4.09 -2.80 8.86
C PRO A 373 3.84 -1.81 7.72
N VAL A 374 2.64 -1.84 7.16
CA VAL A 374 2.20 -0.89 6.11
C VAL A 374 1.86 0.46 6.76
N ALA A 375 2.64 1.49 6.48
CA ALA A 375 2.43 2.83 6.99
C ALA A 375 1.62 3.67 5.98
N LEU A 376 0.28 3.64 6.13
CA LEU A 376 -0.61 4.54 5.40
C LEU A 376 -1.18 5.59 6.35
N ASN A 377 -1.07 6.85 5.98
CA ASN A 377 -1.75 7.92 6.72
C ASN A 377 -3.22 8.00 6.26
N VAL A 378 -4.09 7.24 6.95
CA VAL A 378 -5.54 7.17 6.70
C VAL A 378 -6.31 8.21 7.53
N GLN A 379 -5.67 9.32 7.91
CA GLN A 379 -6.37 10.40 8.60
C GLN A 379 -7.48 10.97 7.69
N PRO A 380 -8.66 11.31 8.25
CA PRO A 380 -9.76 11.88 7.46
C PRO A 380 -9.32 13.24 6.90
N ASP A 381 -9.04 13.28 5.60
CA ASP A 381 -8.76 14.52 4.88
C ASP A 381 -10.07 15.06 4.24
N ALA A 382 -10.04 16.29 3.74
CA ALA A 382 -11.17 16.97 3.10
C ALA A 382 -11.80 16.13 1.98
N ARG A 383 -11.00 15.33 1.24
CA ARG A 383 -11.49 14.41 0.21
C ARG A 383 -12.38 13.31 0.78
N VAL A 384 -11.95 12.69 1.88
CA VAL A 384 -12.70 11.63 2.56
C VAL A 384 -13.99 12.22 3.16
N LEU A 385 -13.91 13.38 3.81
CA LEU A 385 -15.08 14.07 4.35
C LEU A 385 -16.08 14.48 3.24
N ALA A 386 -15.58 15.02 2.13
CA ALA A 386 -16.41 15.38 0.98
C ALA A 386 -17.08 14.15 0.35
N PHE A 387 -16.32 13.05 0.20
CA PHE A 387 -16.86 11.78 -0.27
C PHE A 387 -17.96 11.26 0.67
N THR A 388 -17.73 11.24 1.99
CA THR A 388 -18.74 10.80 2.95
C THR A 388 -19.97 11.69 2.94
N ALA A 389 -19.81 13.01 2.83
CA ALA A 389 -20.90 13.96 2.73
C ALA A 389 -21.72 13.72 1.45
N LEU A 390 -21.06 13.52 0.31
CA LEU A 390 -21.70 13.18 -0.97
C LEU A 390 -22.50 11.88 -0.83
N VAL A 391 -21.88 10.81 -0.33
CA VAL A 391 -22.52 9.51 -0.15
C VAL A 391 -23.72 9.61 0.81
N SER A 392 -23.58 10.33 1.92
CA SER A 392 -24.67 10.54 2.89
C SER A 392 -25.84 11.30 2.26
N LEU A 393 -25.56 12.35 1.48
CA LEU A 393 -26.58 13.12 0.79
C LEU A 393 -27.26 12.31 -0.31
N SER A 394 -26.50 11.61 -1.15
CA SER A 394 -27.05 10.71 -2.17
C SER A 394 -27.95 9.65 -1.55
N THR A 395 -27.53 9.08 -0.42
CA THR A 395 -28.31 8.11 0.36
C THR A 395 -29.63 8.74 0.81
N ALA A 396 -29.59 9.93 1.44
CA ALA A 396 -30.79 10.67 1.88
C ALA A 396 -31.78 10.94 0.74
N VAL A 397 -31.26 11.33 -0.43
CA VAL A 397 -32.06 11.60 -1.64
C VAL A 397 -32.71 10.31 -2.15
N LEU A 398 -31.93 9.22 -2.29
CA LEU A 398 -32.40 7.95 -2.83
C LEU A 398 -33.58 7.36 -2.03
N PHE A 399 -33.48 7.31 -0.69
CA PHE A 399 -34.56 6.75 0.12
C PHE A 399 -35.61 7.77 0.55
N GLY A 400 -35.31 9.07 0.52
CA GLY A 400 -36.26 10.13 0.83
C GLY A 400 -37.26 10.37 -0.30
N LEU A 401 -36.83 10.26 -1.57
CA LEU A 401 -37.69 10.58 -2.72
C LEU A 401 -38.82 9.58 -2.88
N ALA A 402 -38.58 8.29 -2.62
CA ALA A 402 -39.57 7.24 -2.80
C ALA A 402 -40.88 7.48 -1.99
N PRO A 403 -40.85 7.70 -0.65
CA PRO A 403 -42.03 8.03 0.13
C PRO A 403 -42.59 9.43 -0.19
N ALA A 404 -41.73 10.42 -0.46
CA ALA A 404 -42.18 11.78 -0.81
C ALA A 404 -43.00 11.79 -2.11
N TRP A 405 -42.54 11.06 -3.13
CA TRP A 405 -43.23 10.98 -4.42
C TRP A 405 -44.56 10.24 -4.30
N ARG A 406 -44.60 9.13 -3.54
CA ARG A 406 -45.84 8.40 -3.26
C ARG A 406 -46.87 9.23 -2.49
N ALA A 407 -46.44 9.98 -1.48
CA ALA A 407 -47.32 10.82 -0.69
C ALA A 407 -48.02 11.90 -1.54
N THR A 408 -47.36 12.38 -2.61
CA THR A 408 -47.94 13.40 -3.52
C THR A 408 -48.88 12.87 -4.59
N ARG A 409 -48.82 11.56 -4.90
CA ARG A 409 -49.69 10.89 -5.89
C ARG A 409 -50.88 10.15 -5.28
N LEU A 410 -51.08 10.22 -3.97
CA LEU A 410 -52.28 9.70 -3.33
C LEU A 410 -53.47 10.59 -3.73
N ASP A 411 -54.32 10.08 -4.61
CA ASP A 411 -55.62 10.67 -4.89
C ASP A 411 -56.46 10.65 -3.61
N LEU A 412 -56.92 11.84 -3.20
CA LEU A 412 -57.66 12.10 -1.96
C LEU A 412 -59.11 11.58 -2.01
N THR A 413 -59.59 11.14 -3.18
CA THR A 413 -61.00 10.84 -3.43
C THR A 413 -61.49 9.48 -2.88
N PRO A 414 -60.66 8.41 -2.74
CA PRO A 414 -61.11 7.15 -2.14
C PRO A 414 -60.78 7.01 -0.63
N ALA A 415 -59.87 7.82 -0.08
CA ALA A 415 -59.33 7.61 1.27
C ALA A 415 -60.32 7.92 2.42
N LEU A 416 -61.43 8.59 2.12
CA LEU A 416 -62.48 8.97 3.07
C LEU A 416 -63.76 8.10 2.94
N LYS A 417 -63.85 7.21 1.95
CA LYS A 417 -64.93 6.19 1.85
C LYS A 417 -64.41 4.87 2.39
N GLU A 418 -64.49 4.71 3.71
CA GLU A 418 -64.20 3.46 4.41
C GLU A 418 -65.18 2.35 3.97
N GLY A 419 -64.70 1.14 3.64
CA GLY A 419 -65.51 -0.08 3.81
C GLY A 419 -65.73 -1.06 2.65
N ALA A 420 -65.38 -0.80 1.38
CA ALA A 420 -65.69 -1.76 0.31
C ALA A 420 -64.58 -1.91 -0.75
N ARG A 421 -64.02 -3.12 -0.80
CA ARG A 421 -63.23 -3.73 -1.90
C ARG A 421 -61.97 -2.97 -2.33
N SER A 422 -60.88 -3.36 -1.69
CA SER A 422 -59.50 -3.27 -2.17
C SER A 422 -59.35 -3.93 -3.56
N LEU A 423 -59.57 -3.20 -4.65
CA LEU A 423 -59.28 -3.67 -6.02
C LEU A 423 -58.58 -2.62 -6.93
N GLY A 424 -58.18 -1.45 -6.41
CA GLY A 424 -57.51 -0.41 -7.20
C GLY A 424 -55.98 -0.30 -7.07
N SER A 425 -55.32 -1.16 -6.28
CA SER A 425 -53.91 -0.95 -5.85
C SER A 425 -52.84 -1.78 -6.61
N ALA A 426 -53.15 -2.34 -7.78
CA ALA A 426 -52.23 -3.25 -8.48
C ALA A 426 -50.90 -2.58 -8.92
N ARG A 427 -50.90 -1.28 -9.23
CA ARG A 427 -49.69 -0.56 -9.66
C ARG A 427 -48.79 -0.11 -8.50
N SER A 428 -49.37 0.05 -7.30
CA SER A 428 -48.63 0.41 -6.07
C SER A 428 -47.96 -0.81 -5.44
N SER A 429 -48.56 -2.01 -5.48
CA SER A 429 -47.92 -3.21 -4.90
C SER A 429 -46.67 -3.67 -5.65
N ASN A 430 -46.57 -3.38 -6.96
CA ASN A 430 -45.51 -3.92 -7.80
C ASN A 430 -44.14 -3.27 -7.56
N LEU A 431 -44.08 -1.97 -7.24
CA LEU A 431 -42.80 -1.30 -6.95
C LEU A 431 -42.20 -1.77 -5.62
N GLY A 432 -43.05 -1.95 -4.60
CA GLY A 432 -42.62 -2.49 -3.30
C GLY A 432 -42.19 -3.95 -3.41
N LYS A 433 -42.93 -4.78 -4.16
CA LYS A 433 -42.54 -6.15 -4.46
C LYS A 433 -41.24 -6.22 -5.26
N ALA A 434 -41.05 -5.38 -6.27
CA ALA A 434 -39.81 -5.30 -7.04
C ALA A 434 -38.62 -4.91 -6.16
N LEU A 435 -38.77 -3.89 -5.29
CA LEU A 435 -37.73 -3.50 -4.34
C LEU A 435 -37.33 -4.66 -3.41
N VAL A 436 -38.30 -5.38 -2.85
CA VAL A 436 -38.05 -6.54 -1.98
C VAL A 436 -37.37 -7.66 -2.76
N VAL A 437 -37.84 -7.99 -3.96
CA VAL A 437 -37.23 -9.04 -4.81
C VAL A 437 -35.78 -8.67 -5.18
N SER A 438 -35.54 -7.44 -5.63
CA SER A 438 -34.19 -6.95 -5.93
C SER A 438 -33.28 -6.96 -4.70
N GLN A 439 -33.80 -6.55 -3.53
CA GLN A 439 -33.05 -6.57 -2.27
C GLN A 439 -32.68 -8.01 -1.87
N VAL A 440 -33.63 -8.95 -1.92
CA VAL A 440 -33.39 -10.36 -1.60
C VAL A 440 -32.38 -10.97 -2.58
N ALA A 441 -32.52 -10.69 -3.88
CA ALA A 441 -31.57 -11.14 -4.89
C ALA A 441 -30.16 -10.58 -4.64
N LEU A 442 -30.02 -9.28 -4.38
CA LEU A 442 -28.71 -8.65 -4.11
C LEU A 442 -28.08 -9.19 -2.81
N SER A 443 -28.91 -9.40 -1.78
CA SER A 443 -28.47 -9.96 -0.51
C SER A 443 -27.98 -11.40 -0.67
N LEU A 444 -28.68 -12.21 -1.48
CA LEU A 444 -28.25 -13.58 -1.82
C LEU A 444 -26.92 -13.57 -2.58
N VAL A 445 -26.75 -12.72 -3.57
CA VAL A 445 -25.49 -12.61 -4.33
C VAL A 445 -24.33 -12.21 -3.42
N LEU A 446 -24.52 -11.21 -2.55
CA LEU A 446 -23.48 -10.80 -1.60
C LEU A 446 -23.19 -11.86 -0.55
N LEU A 447 -24.20 -12.58 -0.05
CA LEU A 447 -24.01 -13.66 0.90
C LEU A 447 -23.24 -14.83 0.28
N ILE A 448 -23.57 -15.21 -0.97
CA ILE A 448 -22.84 -16.23 -1.72
C ILE A 448 -21.39 -15.77 -1.94
N GLY A 449 -21.18 -14.53 -2.41
CA GLY A 449 -19.85 -13.96 -2.63
C GLY A 449 -19.00 -13.92 -1.34
N ALA A 450 -19.57 -13.43 -0.24
CA ALA A 450 -18.92 -13.40 1.07
C ALA A 450 -18.59 -14.82 1.57
N THR A 451 -19.51 -15.77 1.41
CA THR A 451 -19.28 -17.17 1.81
C THR A 451 -18.18 -17.81 0.98
N LEU A 452 -18.15 -17.58 -0.34
CA LEU A 452 -17.08 -18.04 -1.21
C LEU A 452 -15.74 -17.42 -0.83
N LEU A 453 -15.71 -16.12 -0.50
CA LEU A 453 -14.49 -15.44 -0.07
C LEU A 453 -13.97 -15.98 1.25
N VAL A 454 -14.85 -16.20 2.25
CA VAL A 454 -14.49 -16.85 3.52
C VAL A 454 -13.99 -18.27 3.28
N ARG A 455 -14.65 -19.06 2.41
CA ARG A 455 -14.19 -20.40 2.04
C ARG A 455 -12.83 -20.37 1.34
N SER A 456 -12.60 -19.43 0.44
CA SER A 456 -11.31 -19.25 -0.23
C SER A 456 -10.22 -18.85 0.76
N LEU A 457 -10.51 -17.97 1.71
CA LEU A 457 -9.59 -17.59 2.78
C LEU A 457 -9.27 -18.78 3.70
N GLN A 458 -10.28 -19.59 4.05
CA GLN A 458 -10.09 -20.82 4.81
C GLN A 458 -9.21 -21.81 4.04
N LYS A 459 -9.50 -22.05 2.76
CA LYS A 459 -8.67 -22.90 1.90
C LYS A 459 -7.23 -22.39 1.80
N LEU A 460 -7.03 -21.08 1.70
CA LEU A 460 -5.70 -20.48 1.64
C LEU A 460 -4.95 -20.61 2.97
N ARG A 461 -5.66 -20.49 4.10
CA ARG A 461 -5.09 -20.68 5.44
C ARG A 461 -4.68 -22.14 5.66
N ASP A 462 -5.53 -23.07 5.22
CA ASP A 462 -5.35 -24.50 5.40
C ASP A 462 -4.50 -25.12 4.27
N PHE A 463 -4.11 -24.32 3.26
CA PHE A 463 -3.24 -24.74 2.18
C PHE A 463 -1.89 -25.22 2.76
N TYR A 464 -1.56 -26.47 2.48
CA TYR A 464 -0.27 -27.06 2.82
C TYR A 464 0.75 -26.69 1.74
N PRO A 465 1.75 -25.83 2.04
CA PRO A 465 2.69 -25.31 1.06
C PRO A 465 3.82 -26.31 0.72
N GLY A 466 3.69 -27.58 1.14
CA GLY A 466 4.76 -28.58 1.04
C GLY A 466 5.71 -28.64 2.24
N PHE A 467 5.43 -27.88 3.31
CA PHE A 467 6.19 -27.91 4.56
C PHE A 467 5.29 -27.61 5.77
N ASP A 468 5.70 -28.07 6.95
CA ASP A 468 5.01 -27.80 8.21
C ASP A 468 5.28 -26.36 8.68
N LYS A 469 4.22 -25.58 8.86
CA LYS A 469 4.26 -24.20 9.35
C LYS A 469 4.19 -24.12 10.88
N GLN A 470 3.78 -25.19 11.55
CA GLN A 470 3.52 -25.18 12.99
C GLN A 470 4.78 -25.50 13.78
N ASN A 471 5.05 -24.72 14.83
CA ASN A 471 6.21 -24.89 15.73
C ASN A 471 7.57 -24.75 15.03
N VAL A 472 7.63 -23.95 13.97
CA VAL A 472 8.87 -23.54 13.31
C VAL A 472 9.12 -22.07 13.66
N VAL A 473 10.29 -21.78 14.22
CA VAL A 473 10.75 -20.41 14.50
C VAL A 473 11.77 -20.04 13.45
N LEU A 474 11.53 -18.93 12.76
CA LEU A 474 12.50 -18.36 11.82
C LEU A 474 13.35 -17.32 12.55
N LEU A 475 14.66 -17.53 12.54
CA LEU A 475 15.65 -16.57 13.02
C LEU A 475 16.48 -16.11 11.83
N SER A 476 16.57 -14.80 11.61
CA SER A 476 17.47 -14.23 10.61
C SER A 476 18.64 -13.56 11.31
N VAL A 477 19.85 -13.92 10.92
CA VAL A 477 21.09 -13.31 11.40
C VAL A 477 21.99 -13.04 10.20
N ASN A 478 22.54 -11.83 10.13
CA ASN A 478 23.57 -11.47 9.16
C ASN A 478 24.84 -10.98 9.88
N PRO A 479 25.68 -11.88 10.39
CA PRO A 479 26.90 -11.52 11.12
C PRO A 479 27.94 -10.80 10.26
N SER A 480 27.84 -10.90 8.93
CA SER A 480 28.71 -10.17 7.99
C SER A 480 28.58 -8.65 8.16
N LEU A 481 27.40 -8.16 8.56
CA LEU A 481 27.16 -6.74 8.81
C LEU A 481 28.02 -6.16 9.94
N VAL A 482 28.46 -7.00 10.89
CA VAL A 482 29.35 -6.61 12.00
C VAL A 482 30.78 -7.13 11.82
N GLY A 483 31.15 -7.48 10.58
CA GLY A 483 32.52 -7.82 10.20
C GLY A 483 32.94 -9.27 10.43
N TYR A 484 32.00 -10.20 10.64
CA TYR A 484 32.32 -11.63 10.65
C TYR A 484 32.52 -12.15 9.22
N GLY A 485 33.65 -12.78 8.94
CA GLY A 485 33.95 -13.35 7.63
C GLY A 485 34.75 -14.65 7.72
N GLY A 486 34.84 -15.35 6.58
CA GLY A 486 35.66 -16.56 6.42
C GLY A 486 35.38 -17.65 7.47
N SER A 487 36.44 -18.23 8.02
CA SER A 487 36.35 -19.33 8.99
C SER A 487 35.71 -18.93 10.33
N ARG A 488 35.70 -17.64 10.67
CA ARG A 488 35.01 -17.13 11.88
C ARG A 488 33.49 -17.18 11.72
N LEU A 489 33.00 -16.89 10.51
CA LEU A 489 31.58 -16.96 10.19
C LEU A 489 31.09 -18.42 10.24
N THR A 490 31.87 -19.35 9.65
CA THR A 490 31.56 -20.79 9.71
C THR A 490 31.48 -21.30 11.15
N ARG A 491 32.47 -20.93 12.00
CA ARG A 491 32.46 -21.29 13.42
C ARG A 491 31.27 -20.71 14.16
N LEU A 492 30.96 -19.42 13.95
CA LEU A 492 29.80 -18.79 14.57
C LEU A 492 28.49 -19.52 14.25
N TYR A 493 28.27 -19.88 12.98
CA TYR A 493 27.07 -20.63 12.61
C TYR A 493 27.05 -22.04 13.22
N GLN A 494 28.19 -22.72 13.29
CA GLN A 494 28.29 -24.02 13.97
C GLN A 494 27.95 -23.89 15.47
N ASP A 495 28.59 -22.96 16.16
CA ASP A 495 28.36 -22.70 17.58
C ASP A 495 26.90 -22.33 17.87
N LEU A 496 26.29 -21.49 17.02
CA LEU A 496 24.87 -21.13 17.12
C LEU A 496 23.96 -22.34 16.95
N LEU A 497 24.22 -23.18 15.95
CA LEU A 497 23.44 -24.40 15.72
C LEU A 497 23.54 -25.33 16.92
N ASP A 498 24.74 -25.54 17.47
CA ASP A 498 24.97 -26.43 18.61
C ASP A 498 24.31 -25.90 19.89
N GLN A 499 24.43 -24.60 20.16
CA GLN A 499 23.79 -23.96 21.32
C GLN A 499 22.26 -24.02 21.24
N ILE A 500 21.67 -23.70 20.08
CA ILE A 500 20.21 -23.73 19.94
C ILE A 500 19.70 -25.17 19.98
N LYS A 501 20.44 -26.13 19.42
CA LYS A 501 20.11 -27.55 19.50
C LYS A 501 20.09 -28.07 20.94
N ALA A 502 20.89 -27.49 21.83
CA ALA A 502 20.91 -27.84 23.25
C ALA A 502 19.73 -27.26 24.05
N VAL A 503 18.95 -26.32 23.49
CA VAL A 503 17.79 -25.72 24.17
C VAL A 503 16.66 -26.77 24.30
N PRO A 504 16.15 -27.02 25.53
CA PRO A 504 15.05 -27.97 25.73
C PRO A 504 13.83 -27.63 24.87
N GLY A 505 13.32 -28.62 24.14
CA GLY A 505 12.16 -28.46 23.24
C GLY A 505 12.51 -28.26 21.77
N VAL A 506 13.76 -27.95 21.44
CA VAL A 506 14.24 -27.91 20.04
C VAL A 506 14.36 -29.33 19.49
N ARG A 507 13.58 -29.66 18.45
CA ARG A 507 13.55 -31.00 17.83
C ARG A 507 14.57 -31.15 16.69
N ALA A 508 14.79 -30.09 15.93
CA ALA A 508 15.70 -30.03 14.80
C ALA A 508 16.03 -28.55 14.53
N ILE A 509 17.21 -28.30 13.97
CA ILE A 509 17.62 -26.95 13.56
C ILE A 509 18.39 -27.05 12.24
N SER A 510 18.17 -26.08 11.36
CA SER A 510 18.95 -25.92 10.15
C SER A 510 19.00 -24.45 9.75
N PHE A 511 19.80 -24.14 8.75
CA PHE A 511 19.86 -22.83 8.12
C PHE A 511 19.46 -22.92 6.65
N SER A 512 19.04 -21.81 6.08
CA SER A 512 18.93 -21.65 4.64
C SER A 512 19.32 -20.23 4.22
N LEU A 513 19.78 -20.08 2.99
CA LEU A 513 20.04 -18.77 2.41
C LEU A 513 18.72 -18.00 2.22
N HIS A 514 17.73 -18.69 1.66
CA HIS A 514 16.37 -18.16 1.49
C HIS A 514 15.40 -18.98 2.32
N SER A 515 14.57 -18.30 3.13
CA SER A 515 13.49 -18.97 3.84
C SER A 515 12.33 -19.29 2.89
N PRO A 516 11.53 -20.35 3.13
CA PRO A 516 10.31 -20.60 2.38
C PRO A 516 9.41 -19.36 2.35
N MET A 517 8.80 -19.08 1.20
CA MET A 517 7.90 -17.94 1.00
C MET A 517 8.53 -16.54 1.23
N SER A 518 9.86 -16.45 1.34
CA SER A 518 10.56 -15.16 1.45
C SER A 518 10.52 -14.31 0.17
N GLN A 519 10.02 -14.87 -0.94
CA GLN A 519 10.09 -14.30 -2.30
C GLN A 519 11.51 -14.02 -2.82
N HIS A 520 12.54 -14.44 -2.10
CA HIS A 520 13.92 -14.36 -2.55
C HIS A 520 14.31 -15.66 -3.24
N PHE A 521 15.12 -15.53 -4.29
CA PHE A 521 15.62 -16.64 -5.08
C PHE A 521 17.04 -16.34 -5.53
N SER A 522 17.85 -17.40 -5.62
CA SER A 522 19.13 -17.36 -6.31
C SER A 522 19.00 -18.24 -7.54
N PHE A 523 19.63 -17.85 -8.64
CA PHE A 523 19.73 -18.68 -9.82
C PHE A 523 21.18 -19.08 -10.06
N THR A 524 21.36 -20.28 -10.61
CA THR A 524 22.63 -20.70 -11.20
C THR A 524 22.38 -21.35 -12.55
N VAL A 525 23.43 -21.44 -13.38
CA VAL A 525 23.40 -22.22 -14.61
C VAL A 525 24.26 -23.47 -14.37
N PRO A 526 23.64 -24.62 -14.10
CA PRO A 526 24.40 -25.82 -13.75
C PRO A 526 25.07 -26.37 -15.00
N THR A 527 26.32 -26.81 -14.87
CA THR A 527 26.97 -27.63 -15.89
C THR A 527 26.67 -29.09 -15.59
N VAL A 528 25.85 -29.73 -16.42
CA VAL A 528 25.50 -31.14 -16.27
C VAL A 528 26.55 -31.98 -16.99
N GLN A 529 27.27 -32.83 -16.26
CA GLN A 529 28.28 -33.70 -16.83
C GLN A 529 27.66 -34.60 -17.91
N GLY A 530 28.23 -34.62 -19.12
CA GLY A 530 27.72 -35.40 -20.25
C GLY A 530 26.62 -34.73 -21.06
N TYR A 531 26.23 -33.49 -20.73
CA TYR A 531 25.24 -32.73 -21.48
C TYR A 531 25.84 -31.43 -22.00
N THR A 532 25.73 -31.21 -23.32
CA THR A 532 26.13 -29.98 -23.99
C THR A 532 24.88 -29.21 -24.38
N PRO A 533 24.62 -28.03 -23.79
CA PRO A 533 23.47 -27.20 -24.16
C PRO A 533 23.52 -26.81 -25.64
N ARG A 534 22.36 -26.78 -26.32
CA ARG A 534 22.26 -26.25 -27.69
C ARG A 534 22.57 -24.74 -27.69
N PRO A 535 22.99 -24.17 -28.83
CA PRO A 535 23.14 -22.72 -28.97
C PRO A 535 21.83 -21.99 -28.59
N GLY A 536 21.88 -21.16 -27.55
CA GLY A 536 20.73 -20.44 -27.02
C GLY A 536 19.89 -21.19 -25.97
N GLU A 537 20.17 -22.48 -25.73
CA GLU A 537 19.54 -23.26 -24.66
C GLU A 537 20.14 -22.87 -23.31
N ASN A 538 19.30 -22.29 -22.46
CA ASN A 538 19.66 -21.88 -21.12
C ASN A 538 18.61 -22.43 -20.15
N THR A 539 19.08 -23.14 -19.14
CA THR A 539 18.22 -23.73 -18.11
C THR A 539 18.64 -23.16 -16.76
N PRO A 540 18.38 -21.86 -16.48
CA PRO A 540 18.63 -21.31 -15.16
C PRO A 540 17.82 -22.09 -14.14
N VAL A 541 18.49 -22.61 -13.12
CA VAL A 541 17.83 -23.34 -12.03
C VAL A 541 17.82 -22.46 -10.80
N SER A 542 16.68 -22.42 -10.12
CA SER A 542 16.60 -21.80 -8.81
C SER A 542 17.37 -22.66 -7.82
N VAL A 543 18.25 -22.03 -7.05
CA VAL A 543 19.06 -22.67 -6.01
C VAL A 543 18.80 -22.03 -4.67
N ASN A 544 18.77 -22.87 -3.65
CA ASN A 544 18.77 -22.44 -2.26
C ASN A 544 19.85 -23.23 -1.53
N ILE A 545 20.69 -22.53 -0.78
CA ILE A 545 21.70 -23.18 0.07
C ILE A 545 21.01 -23.53 1.37
N ILE A 546 21.04 -24.80 1.75
CA ILE A 546 20.36 -25.32 2.93
C ILE A 546 21.32 -26.15 3.78
N GLY A 547 21.10 -26.14 5.09
CA GLY A 547 21.82 -27.01 6.03
C GLY A 547 21.29 -28.45 6.03
N PRO A 548 22.06 -29.41 6.58
CA PRO A 548 21.76 -30.84 6.48
C PRO A 548 20.38 -31.26 7.02
N GLU A 549 19.89 -30.64 8.10
CA GLU A 549 18.58 -30.98 8.69
C GLU A 549 17.43 -30.11 8.16
N TYR A 550 17.58 -29.41 7.04
CA TYR A 550 16.57 -28.45 6.56
C TYR A 550 15.20 -29.09 6.33
N PHE A 551 15.12 -30.17 5.54
CA PHE A 551 13.87 -30.86 5.26
C PHE A 551 13.28 -31.52 6.51
N LYS A 552 14.12 -32.01 7.42
CA LYS A 552 13.69 -32.55 8.73
C LYS A 552 13.10 -31.46 9.63
N THR A 553 13.72 -30.28 9.64
CA THR A 553 13.29 -29.11 10.44
C THR A 553 11.94 -28.61 9.95
N LEU A 554 11.76 -28.52 8.63
CA LEU A 554 10.50 -28.11 8.00
C LEU A 554 9.48 -29.25 7.83
N ARG A 555 9.85 -30.48 8.19
CA ARG A 555 9.07 -31.71 7.97
C ARG A 555 8.53 -31.81 6.54
N THR A 556 9.39 -31.46 5.59
CA THR A 556 9.10 -31.59 4.17
C THR A 556 9.32 -33.03 3.75
N PRO A 557 8.34 -33.70 3.13
CA PRO A 557 8.55 -35.02 2.52
C PRO A 557 9.43 -34.86 1.28
N VAL A 558 10.58 -35.55 1.27
CA VAL A 558 11.54 -35.57 0.14
C VAL A 558 11.79 -37.01 -0.29
#